data_AF-A0A9E3CA25-F1
#
_entry.id   AF-A0A9E3CA25-F1
#
_cell.length_a   1.000
_cell.length_b   1.000
_cell.length_c   1.000
_cell.angle_alpha   90.00
_cell.angle_beta   90.00
_cell.angle_gamma   90.00
#
_symmetry.space_group_name_H-M   'P 1'
#
loop_
_entity.id
_entity.type
_entity.pdbx_description
1 polymer ?
#
loop_
_entity_poly.entity_id
_entity_poly.type
_entity_poly.pdbx_seq_one_letter_code
_entity_poly.pdbx_strand_id
1 'polypeptide(L)'
;MPLGMLGKYERLDVLGHGASGIVYLAKDTLLGRQIALKEIAAQGEERERVLEEARVLDRLRHPNIVQVYGVDEIGGKVVLAMEYVRGHNLQEVLRRTPQLPVAEAVDIAAQVCDGLAFAHAHRTVHRDIKPANILIAQDGTVKLVDFGLAQVLGTNSFAGGAGTYAYMAPEDFHEEQQSDHQADIWAVGVILYEMLAARRPFQAVKVKDPFSWKRAIEESPLVPVTELRAGVPPALDRILARALARDKRDRYDDAAEMADDLRAAAVPSPARLGSHPLPHRGEGAEAGATVPASLRPSEGEGLGMRGAAGTWGPPGLPPLADIDAFLAAAPDHWEAARAALAGGALARWLDIIGETPLAAVARELAAEDSPRIGGGGADRDEDDRLRDFLYRAGLDTGPEARRAYDEGLRLARAGRFHEAVPLLRRAVRLDPARPAYHQDLAGALR
;
A
#
# COMPACT_ATOMS: atom_id res chain seq x y z
N MET A 1 22.78 -4.64 -1.47
CA MET A 1 23.17 -6.06 -1.63
C MET A 1 21.90 -6.82 -1.99
N PRO A 2 21.89 -7.65 -3.04
CA PRO A 2 20.70 -8.39 -3.46
C PRO A 2 20.17 -9.26 -2.31
N LEU A 3 18.84 -9.38 -2.21
CA LEU A 3 18.08 -10.13 -1.20
C LEU A 3 18.19 -11.67 -1.39
N GLY A 4 19.14 -12.13 -2.19
CA GLY A 4 19.36 -13.52 -2.52
C GLY A 4 18.62 -13.98 -3.78
N MET A 5 18.91 -15.21 -4.18
CA MET A 5 18.39 -15.84 -5.39
C MET A 5 17.06 -16.56 -5.12
N LEU A 6 16.15 -16.49 -6.09
CA LEU A 6 14.97 -17.33 -6.19
C LEU A 6 14.96 -17.98 -7.58
N GLY A 7 15.50 -19.20 -7.66
CA GLY A 7 15.79 -19.87 -8.94
C GLY A 7 16.71 -19.03 -9.82
N LYS A 8 16.25 -18.64 -11.02
CA LYS A 8 17.00 -17.78 -11.95
C LYS A 8 16.89 -16.27 -11.64
N TYR A 9 16.06 -15.89 -10.67
CA TYR A 9 15.80 -14.48 -10.37
C TYR A 9 16.66 -14.02 -9.20
N GLU A 10 17.47 -12.98 -9.42
CA GLU A 10 18.20 -12.29 -8.36
C GLU A 10 17.29 -11.21 -7.77
N ARG A 11 16.83 -11.38 -6.53
CA ARG A 11 15.96 -10.39 -5.88
C ARG A 11 16.82 -9.18 -5.48
N LEU A 12 16.45 -8.00 -5.96
CA LEU A 12 17.21 -6.77 -5.77
C LEU A 12 16.62 -5.90 -4.65
N ASP A 13 15.29 -5.78 -4.59
CA ASP A 13 14.58 -4.95 -3.60
C ASP A 13 13.14 -5.46 -3.42
N VAL A 14 12.46 -5.01 -2.36
CA VAL A 14 11.01 -5.21 -2.15
C VAL A 14 10.25 -4.00 -2.67
N LEU A 15 9.37 -4.23 -3.64
CA LEU A 15 8.47 -3.23 -4.22
C LEU A 15 7.20 -3.07 -3.38
N GLY A 16 6.71 -4.14 -2.74
CA GLY A 16 5.54 -4.06 -1.89
C GLY A 16 5.17 -5.37 -1.20
N HIS A 17 4.34 -5.26 -0.17
CA HIS A 17 3.69 -6.37 0.52
C HIS A 17 2.19 -6.25 0.25
N GLY A 18 1.59 -7.29 -0.32
CA GLY A 18 0.15 -7.38 -0.55
C GLY A 18 -0.47 -8.51 0.26
N ALA A 19 -1.80 -8.53 0.33
CA ALA A 19 -2.55 -9.63 0.96
C ALA A 19 -2.24 -11.00 0.33
N SER A 20 -1.79 -11.00 -0.93
CA SER A 20 -1.48 -12.17 -1.74
C SER A 20 0.01 -12.57 -1.75
N GLY A 21 0.88 -11.83 -1.04
CA GLY A 21 2.31 -12.13 -0.95
C GLY A 21 3.23 -10.93 -1.16
N ILE A 22 4.49 -11.20 -1.47
CA ILE A 22 5.56 -10.19 -1.55
C ILE A 22 5.92 -9.95 -3.02
N VAL A 23 6.07 -8.68 -3.41
CA VAL A 23 6.53 -8.29 -4.75
C VAL A 23 7.95 -7.76 -4.65
N TYR A 24 8.87 -8.40 -5.36
CA TYR A 24 10.27 -8.02 -5.45
C TYR A 24 10.57 -7.31 -6.76
N LEU A 25 11.45 -6.32 -6.73
CA LEU A 25 12.25 -5.96 -7.89
C LEU A 25 13.30 -7.05 -8.02
N ALA A 26 13.35 -7.73 -9.16
CA ALA A 26 14.33 -8.77 -9.41
C ALA A 26 15.00 -8.59 -10.77
N LYS A 27 16.14 -9.24 -10.95
CA LYS A 27 16.81 -9.38 -12.24
C LYS A 27 16.64 -10.82 -12.72
N ASP A 28 16.07 -11.00 -13.91
CA ASP A 28 16.17 -12.27 -14.61
C ASP A 28 17.62 -12.43 -15.07
N THR A 29 18.36 -13.35 -14.45
CA THR A 29 19.80 -13.51 -14.72
C THR A 29 20.09 -14.12 -16.09
N LEU A 30 19.12 -14.81 -16.70
CA LEU A 30 19.27 -15.39 -18.04
C LEU A 30 19.02 -14.37 -19.14
N LEU A 31 17.99 -13.52 -18.95
CA LEU A 31 17.63 -12.49 -19.93
C LEU A 31 18.29 -11.12 -19.66
N GLY A 32 18.90 -10.94 -18.49
CA GLY A 32 19.61 -9.72 -18.10
C GLY A 32 18.72 -8.51 -17.80
N ARG A 33 17.39 -8.68 -17.71
CA ARG A 33 16.42 -7.59 -17.53
C ARG A 33 15.86 -7.51 -16.11
N GLN A 34 15.46 -6.31 -15.70
CA GLN A 34 14.72 -6.09 -14.46
C GLN A 34 13.25 -6.49 -14.64
N ILE A 35 12.68 -7.13 -13.63
CA ILE A 35 11.30 -7.60 -13.57
C ILE A 35 10.70 -7.30 -12.19
N ALA A 36 9.38 -7.25 -12.11
CA ALA A 36 8.70 -7.44 -10.84
C ALA A 36 8.43 -8.94 -10.67
N LEU A 37 8.70 -9.48 -9.48
CA LEU A 37 8.55 -10.88 -9.15
C LEU A 37 7.64 -11.00 -7.94
N LYS A 38 6.41 -11.46 -8.15
CA LYS A 38 5.44 -11.68 -7.08
C LYS A 38 5.55 -13.11 -6.59
N GLU A 39 5.87 -13.26 -5.32
CA GLU A 39 5.90 -14.53 -4.62
C GLU A 39 4.55 -14.76 -3.94
N ILE A 40 3.87 -15.83 -4.33
CA ILE A 40 2.52 -16.17 -3.86
C ILE A 40 2.62 -17.43 -3.00
N ALA A 41 2.16 -17.30 -1.75
CA ALA A 41 2.08 -18.41 -0.81
C ALA A 41 0.78 -19.19 -1.05
N ALA A 42 0.71 -19.96 -2.14
CA ALA A 42 -0.42 -20.81 -2.49
C ALA A 42 -0.10 -22.30 -2.33
N GLN A 43 -1.04 -23.08 -1.79
CA GLN A 43 -0.89 -24.53 -1.59
C GLN A 43 -2.11 -25.32 -2.09
N GLY A 44 -1.90 -26.59 -2.45
CA GLY A 44 -2.99 -27.49 -2.86
C GLY A 44 -3.80 -26.96 -4.05
N GLU A 45 -5.14 -26.94 -3.91
CA GLU A 45 -6.07 -26.46 -4.95
C GLU A 45 -5.88 -24.97 -5.28
N GLU A 46 -5.44 -24.15 -4.32
CA GLU A 46 -5.18 -22.71 -4.55
C GLU A 46 -4.07 -22.51 -5.57
N ARG A 47 -3.03 -23.34 -5.51
CA ARG A 47 -1.92 -23.30 -6.46
C ARG A 47 -2.39 -23.58 -7.89
N GLU A 48 -3.24 -24.58 -8.10
CA GLU A 48 -3.75 -24.90 -9.44
C GLU A 48 -4.54 -23.73 -10.03
N ARG A 49 -5.38 -23.08 -9.22
CA ARG A 49 -6.14 -21.90 -9.63
C ARG A 49 -5.23 -20.70 -9.93
N VAL A 50 -4.16 -20.47 -9.16
CA VAL A 50 -3.19 -19.40 -9.45
C VAL A 50 -2.49 -19.64 -10.79
N LEU A 51 -2.13 -20.89 -11.08
CA LEU A 51 -1.51 -21.25 -12.36
C LEU A 51 -2.48 -21.09 -13.53
N GLU A 52 -3.76 -21.42 -13.36
CA GLU A 52 -4.79 -21.17 -14.36
C GLU A 52 -4.98 -19.68 -14.63
N GLU A 53 -5.06 -18.86 -13.59
CA GLU A 53 -5.19 -17.41 -13.72
C GLU A 53 -3.97 -16.80 -14.42
N ALA A 54 -2.75 -17.23 -14.04
CA ALA A 54 -1.54 -16.78 -14.70
C ALA A 54 -1.53 -17.06 -16.22
N ARG A 55 -2.15 -18.16 -16.68
CA ARG A 55 -2.30 -18.47 -18.12
C ARG A 55 -3.30 -17.55 -18.82
N VAL A 56 -4.32 -17.08 -18.12
CA VAL A 56 -5.25 -16.06 -18.64
C VAL A 56 -4.51 -14.73 -18.76
N LEU A 57 -3.77 -14.34 -17.73
CA LEU A 57 -3.01 -13.08 -17.70
C LEU A 57 -1.89 -13.02 -18.76
N ASP A 58 -1.22 -14.13 -19.07
CA ASP A 58 -0.19 -14.21 -20.12
C ASP A 58 -0.71 -13.81 -21.51
N ARG A 59 -2.01 -14.03 -21.76
CA ARG A 59 -2.67 -13.69 -23.02
C ARG A 59 -3.09 -12.23 -23.11
N LEU A 60 -3.14 -11.52 -21.98
CA LEU A 60 -3.52 -10.11 -21.95
C LEU A 60 -2.32 -9.25 -22.33
N ARG A 61 -2.32 -8.73 -23.56
CA ARG A 61 -1.27 -7.84 -24.07
C ARG A 61 -1.88 -6.50 -24.44
N HIS A 62 -1.72 -5.53 -23.54
CA HIS A 62 -2.27 -4.18 -23.72
C HIS A 62 -1.33 -3.15 -23.08
N PRO A 63 -1.14 -1.95 -23.68
CA PRO A 63 -0.29 -0.90 -23.09
C PRO A 63 -0.66 -0.58 -21.64
N ASN A 64 -1.96 -0.61 -21.31
CA ASN A 64 -2.49 -0.29 -19.98
C ASN A 64 -2.67 -1.50 -19.03
N ILE A 65 -2.09 -2.65 -19.36
CA ILE A 65 -2.05 -3.83 -18.48
C ILE A 65 -0.58 -4.22 -18.30
N VAL A 66 -0.19 -4.57 -17.07
CA VAL A 66 1.16 -5.10 -16.81
C VAL A 66 1.32 -6.45 -17.49
N GLN A 67 2.38 -6.59 -18.29
CA GLN A 67 2.66 -7.84 -18.97
C GLN A 67 3.16 -8.90 -17.99
N VAL A 68 2.51 -10.06 -17.97
CA VAL A 68 3.06 -11.27 -17.34
C VAL A 68 4.05 -11.91 -18.32
N TYR A 69 5.26 -12.21 -17.85
CA TYR A 69 6.30 -12.88 -18.63
C TYR A 69 6.34 -14.39 -18.42
N GLY A 70 5.84 -14.86 -17.29
CA GLY A 70 5.78 -16.27 -16.97
C GLY A 70 5.43 -16.53 -15.53
N VAL A 71 5.07 -17.78 -15.27
CA VAL A 71 4.84 -18.32 -13.94
C VAL A 71 5.80 -19.49 -13.74
N ASP A 72 6.48 -19.51 -12.60
CA ASP A 72 7.39 -20.58 -12.22
C ASP A 72 7.04 -21.11 -10.83
N GLU A 73 7.55 -22.29 -10.52
CA GLU A 73 7.47 -22.86 -9.18
C GLU A 73 8.87 -23.07 -8.64
N ILE A 74 9.16 -22.41 -7.53
CA ILE A 74 10.50 -22.38 -6.96
C ILE A 74 10.41 -22.59 -5.46
N GLY A 75 11.00 -23.68 -4.96
CA GLY A 75 11.01 -23.98 -3.53
C GLY A 75 9.61 -24.18 -2.92
N GLY A 76 8.68 -24.74 -3.68
CA GLY A 76 7.29 -24.96 -3.24
C GLY A 76 6.41 -23.72 -3.25
N LYS A 77 6.89 -22.59 -3.79
CA LYS A 77 6.14 -21.35 -3.93
C LYS A 77 5.87 -21.05 -5.40
N VAL A 78 4.71 -20.47 -5.68
CA VAL A 78 4.38 -19.97 -7.02
C VAL A 78 4.96 -18.57 -7.16
N VAL A 79 5.70 -18.34 -8.24
CA VAL A 79 6.26 -17.02 -8.54
C VAL A 79 5.74 -16.54 -9.89
N LEU A 80 5.32 -15.28 -9.93
CA LEU A 80 4.83 -14.62 -11.13
C LEU A 80 5.83 -13.55 -11.55
N ALA A 81 6.50 -13.77 -12.69
CA ALA A 81 7.42 -12.80 -13.28
C ALA A 81 6.65 -11.85 -14.21
N MET A 82 6.73 -10.56 -13.94
CA MET A 82 5.96 -9.53 -14.65
C MET A 82 6.82 -8.32 -15.03
N GLU A 83 6.29 -7.49 -15.91
CA GLU A 83 6.86 -6.21 -16.29
C GLU A 83 7.15 -5.36 -15.06
N TYR A 84 8.39 -4.87 -14.96
CA TYR A 84 8.73 -3.86 -13.97
C TYR A 84 8.39 -2.46 -14.51
N VAL A 85 7.34 -1.86 -13.97
CA VAL A 85 6.94 -0.49 -14.29
C VAL A 85 7.69 0.48 -13.38
N ARG A 86 8.54 1.33 -13.96
CA ARG A 86 9.21 2.40 -13.22
C ARG A 86 8.24 3.56 -13.03
N GLY A 87 7.82 3.79 -11.80
CA GLY A 87 6.81 4.80 -11.49
C GLY A 87 6.28 4.68 -10.06
N HIS A 88 5.08 5.21 -9.85
CA HIS A 88 4.35 5.17 -8.58
C HIS A 88 2.96 4.58 -8.78
N ASN A 89 2.40 3.94 -7.77
CA ASN A 89 0.96 3.65 -7.79
C ASN A 89 0.14 4.91 -7.53
N LEU A 90 -1.11 4.95 -8.01
CA LEU A 90 -2.01 6.09 -7.85
C LEU A 90 -2.29 6.40 -6.38
N GLN A 91 -2.23 5.40 -5.47
CA GLN A 91 -2.39 5.64 -4.03
C GLN A 91 -1.25 6.51 -3.46
N GLU A 92 -0.01 6.29 -3.86
CA GLU A 92 1.14 7.13 -3.53
C GLU A 92 0.99 8.54 -4.10
N VAL A 93 0.50 8.64 -5.33
CA VAL A 93 0.22 9.94 -5.96
C VAL A 93 -0.84 10.71 -5.16
N LEU A 94 -1.97 10.08 -4.84
CA LEU A 94 -3.07 10.70 -4.08
C LEU A 94 -2.68 11.08 -2.65
N ARG A 95 -1.74 10.37 -2.01
CA ARG A 95 -1.19 10.79 -0.71
C ARG A 95 -0.40 12.09 -0.78
N ARG A 96 0.31 12.33 -1.89
CA ARG A 96 1.13 13.54 -2.10
C ARG A 96 0.31 14.68 -2.70
N THR A 97 -0.62 14.34 -3.56
CA THR A 97 -1.47 15.28 -4.29
C THR A 97 -2.91 14.77 -4.24
N PRO A 98 -3.65 15.06 -3.14
CA PRO A 98 -5.01 14.57 -2.94
C PRO A 98 -6.00 15.03 -4.01
N GLN A 99 -5.75 16.18 -4.65
CA GLN A 99 -6.57 16.71 -5.73
C GLN A 99 -5.74 16.87 -7.01
N LEU A 100 -5.99 16.04 -8.03
CA LEU A 100 -5.25 16.10 -9.29
C LEU A 100 -5.81 17.16 -10.25
N PRO A 101 -4.99 17.69 -11.18
CA PRO A 101 -5.50 18.47 -12.32
C PRO A 101 -6.57 17.68 -13.09
N VAL A 102 -7.63 18.37 -13.53
CA VAL A 102 -8.77 17.72 -14.22
C VAL A 102 -8.31 16.91 -15.44
N ALA A 103 -7.44 17.49 -16.26
CA ALA A 103 -6.92 16.81 -17.45
C ALA A 103 -6.14 15.53 -17.10
N GLU A 104 -5.37 15.53 -16.02
CA GLU A 104 -4.60 14.37 -15.56
C GLU A 104 -5.50 13.28 -14.99
N ALA A 105 -6.49 13.65 -14.17
CA ALA A 105 -7.47 12.70 -13.64
C ALA A 105 -8.29 12.01 -14.74
N VAL A 106 -8.70 12.78 -15.77
CA VAL A 106 -9.43 12.28 -16.93
C VAL A 106 -8.56 11.36 -17.78
N ASP A 107 -7.30 11.72 -18.03
CA ASP A 107 -6.36 10.90 -18.78
C ASP A 107 -6.07 9.57 -18.08
N ILE A 108 -5.82 9.59 -16.77
CA ILE A 108 -5.61 8.39 -15.97
C ILE A 108 -6.84 7.48 -16.03
N ALA A 109 -8.04 8.02 -15.80
CA ALA A 109 -9.28 7.25 -15.83
C ALA A 109 -9.55 6.64 -17.22
N ALA A 110 -9.31 7.40 -18.30
CA ALA A 110 -9.48 6.90 -19.66
C ALA A 110 -8.50 5.75 -19.97
N GLN A 111 -7.24 5.87 -19.59
CA GLN A 111 -6.24 4.80 -19.76
C GLN A 111 -6.59 3.54 -18.94
N VAL A 112 -7.14 3.70 -17.73
CA VAL A 112 -7.66 2.56 -16.94
C VAL A 112 -8.83 1.89 -17.67
N CYS A 113 -9.78 2.68 -18.18
CA CYS A 113 -10.90 2.17 -18.96
C CYS A 113 -10.44 1.42 -20.22
N ASP A 114 -9.40 1.86 -20.92
CA ASP A 114 -8.85 1.14 -22.07
C ASP A 114 -8.34 -0.26 -21.69
N GLY A 115 -7.59 -0.35 -20.57
CA GLY A 115 -7.11 -1.62 -20.04
C GLY A 115 -8.26 -2.55 -19.64
N LEU A 116 -9.28 -2.01 -18.98
CA LEU A 116 -10.46 -2.77 -18.58
C LEU A 116 -11.27 -3.25 -19.78
N ALA A 117 -11.55 -2.39 -20.76
CA ALA A 117 -12.28 -2.75 -21.98
C ALA A 117 -11.59 -3.91 -22.71
N PHE A 118 -10.26 -3.84 -22.84
CA PHE A 118 -9.48 -4.93 -23.42
C PHE A 118 -9.62 -6.23 -22.62
N ALA A 119 -9.49 -6.19 -21.29
CA ALA A 119 -9.63 -7.37 -20.45
C ALA A 119 -11.05 -7.97 -20.50
N HIS A 120 -12.08 -7.13 -20.45
CA HIS A 120 -13.49 -7.52 -20.51
C HIS A 120 -13.83 -8.19 -21.84
N ALA A 121 -13.30 -7.68 -22.96
CA ALA A 121 -13.44 -8.32 -24.28
C ALA A 121 -12.81 -9.73 -24.33
N HIS A 122 -11.83 -10.00 -23.47
CA HIS A 122 -11.20 -11.32 -23.28
C HIS A 122 -11.83 -12.13 -22.14
N ARG A 123 -12.99 -11.71 -21.63
CA ARG A 123 -13.76 -12.34 -20.53
C ARG A 123 -13.02 -12.38 -19.19
N THR A 124 -12.13 -11.44 -18.96
CA THR A 124 -11.41 -11.27 -17.69
C THR A 124 -11.92 -10.02 -16.98
N VAL A 125 -12.43 -10.18 -15.76
CA VAL A 125 -12.85 -9.08 -14.87
C VAL A 125 -11.76 -8.85 -13.83
N HIS A 126 -11.42 -7.59 -13.52
CA HIS A 126 -10.34 -7.28 -12.60
C HIS A 126 -10.72 -7.52 -11.13
N ARG A 127 -11.89 -7.03 -10.70
CA ARG A 127 -12.54 -7.20 -9.38
C ARG A 127 -11.87 -6.54 -8.17
N ASP A 128 -10.61 -6.12 -8.29
CA ASP A 128 -9.89 -5.37 -7.23
C ASP A 128 -9.34 -4.04 -7.75
N ILE A 129 -10.15 -3.27 -8.49
CA ILE A 129 -9.74 -1.94 -8.96
C ILE A 129 -9.69 -0.97 -7.78
N LYS A 130 -8.49 -0.46 -7.50
CA LYS A 130 -8.21 0.54 -6.46
C LYS A 130 -6.92 1.29 -6.79
N PRO A 131 -6.67 2.48 -6.20
CA PRO A 131 -5.47 3.26 -6.48
C PRO A 131 -4.14 2.54 -6.26
N ALA A 132 -4.08 1.54 -5.37
CA ALA A 132 -2.87 0.74 -5.15
C ALA A 132 -2.52 -0.17 -6.35
N ASN A 133 -3.52 -0.54 -7.17
CA ASN A 133 -3.39 -1.45 -8.30
C ASN A 133 -3.30 -0.72 -9.66
N ILE A 134 -3.15 0.61 -9.63
CA ILE A 134 -2.97 1.46 -10.82
C ILE A 134 -1.57 2.05 -10.75
N LEU A 135 -0.67 1.59 -11.62
CA LEU A 135 0.69 2.11 -11.74
C LEU A 135 0.75 3.24 -12.77
N ILE A 136 1.45 4.33 -12.45
CA ILE A 136 1.71 5.45 -13.36
C ILE A 136 3.21 5.45 -13.65
N ALA A 137 3.58 5.11 -14.88
CA ALA A 137 4.96 5.11 -15.35
C ALA A 137 5.49 6.54 -15.48
N GLN A 138 6.82 6.69 -15.51
CA GLN A 138 7.49 7.99 -15.64
C GLN A 138 7.10 8.79 -16.90
N ASP A 139 6.68 8.10 -17.96
CA ASP A 139 6.24 8.70 -19.21
C ASP A 139 4.74 9.06 -19.23
N GLY A 140 4.02 8.81 -18.12
CA GLY A 140 2.58 9.02 -17.97
C GLY A 140 1.72 7.83 -18.39
N THR A 141 2.31 6.73 -18.84
CA THR A 141 1.55 5.51 -19.17
C THR A 141 0.98 4.89 -17.89
N VAL A 142 -0.34 4.66 -17.87
CA VAL A 142 -1.02 3.98 -16.77
C VAL A 142 -1.07 2.48 -17.04
N LYS A 143 -0.78 1.65 -16.03
CA LYS A 143 -0.82 0.20 -16.11
C LYS A 143 -1.55 -0.42 -14.93
N LEU A 144 -2.51 -1.30 -15.23
CA LEU A 144 -3.22 -2.10 -14.25
C LEU A 144 -2.40 -3.34 -13.84
N VAL A 145 -2.39 -3.64 -12.53
CA VAL A 145 -1.74 -4.81 -11.92
C VAL A 145 -2.73 -5.65 -11.13
N ASP A 146 -2.36 -6.90 -10.81
CA ASP A 146 -3.11 -7.78 -9.91
C ASP A 146 -4.52 -8.20 -10.39
N PHE A 147 -4.73 -8.26 -11.70
CA PHE A 147 -5.93 -8.86 -12.30
C PHE A 147 -6.23 -10.25 -11.73
N GLY A 148 -7.46 -10.46 -11.25
CA GLY A 148 -8.06 -11.79 -11.01
C GLY A 148 -7.46 -12.65 -9.89
N LEU A 149 -6.22 -12.38 -9.46
CA LEU A 149 -5.53 -13.09 -8.38
C LEU A 149 -6.27 -12.97 -7.04
N ALA A 150 -7.00 -11.87 -6.83
CA ALA A 150 -7.70 -11.63 -5.57
C ALA A 150 -8.88 -12.60 -5.35
N GLN A 151 -9.55 -13.06 -6.42
CA GLN A 151 -10.61 -14.09 -6.33
C GLN A 151 -10.02 -15.47 -6.07
N VAL A 152 -8.95 -15.79 -6.81
CA VAL A 152 -8.30 -17.09 -6.76
C VAL A 152 -7.72 -17.40 -5.38
N LEU A 153 -7.15 -16.39 -4.75
CA LEU A 153 -6.56 -16.48 -3.41
C LEU A 153 -7.59 -16.30 -2.28
N GLY A 154 -8.89 -16.26 -2.61
CA GLY A 154 -9.97 -16.07 -1.63
C GLY A 154 -9.97 -14.70 -0.93
N THR A 155 -9.13 -13.76 -1.37
CA THR A 155 -9.00 -12.41 -0.78
C THR A 155 -10.15 -11.47 -1.17
N ASN A 156 -10.98 -11.84 -2.15
CA ASN A 156 -12.17 -11.09 -2.59
C ASN A 156 -13.31 -11.05 -1.56
N SER A 157 -13.26 -11.87 -0.51
CA SER A 157 -14.34 -11.99 0.47
C SER A 157 -13.95 -11.31 1.77
N PHE A 158 -14.24 -10.01 1.93
CA PHE A 158 -14.12 -9.26 3.19
C PHE A 158 -12.72 -9.26 3.89
N ALA A 159 -11.72 -9.93 3.31
CA ALA A 159 -10.39 -10.15 3.86
C ALA A 159 -9.38 -9.09 3.40
N GLY A 160 -9.68 -8.33 2.34
CA GLY A 160 -8.85 -7.23 1.82
C GLY A 160 -8.79 -5.97 2.69
N GLY A 161 -9.34 -6.01 3.91
CA GLY A 161 -9.32 -4.91 4.87
C GLY A 161 -10.20 -3.70 4.49
N ALA A 162 -10.28 -2.74 5.43
CA ALA A 162 -11.12 -1.55 5.35
C ALA A 162 -10.95 -0.68 4.09
N GLY A 163 -9.77 -0.74 3.45
CA GLY A 163 -9.46 0.08 2.28
C GLY A 163 -10.13 -0.38 0.99
N THR A 164 -10.47 -1.67 0.87
CA THR A 164 -11.00 -2.26 -0.37
C THR A 164 -12.51 -2.01 -0.53
N TYR A 165 -13.27 -2.02 0.57
CA TYR A 165 -14.73 -1.74 0.56
C TYR A 165 -15.10 -0.39 -0.05
N ALA A 166 -14.18 0.58 0.02
CA ALA A 166 -14.44 1.93 -0.44
C ALA A 166 -14.61 2.06 -1.96
N TYR A 167 -14.18 1.05 -2.72
CA TYR A 167 -14.25 1.01 -4.19
C TYR A 167 -15.19 -0.08 -4.70
N MET A 168 -15.76 -0.89 -3.80
CA MET A 168 -16.69 -1.97 -4.16
C MET A 168 -18.02 -1.41 -4.65
N ALA A 169 -18.59 -2.10 -5.64
CA ALA A 169 -19.90 -1.79 -6.17
C ALA A 169 -21.01 -2.28 -5.22
N PRO A 170 -22.23 -1.72 -5.28
CA PRO A 170 -23.32 -2.12 -4.38
C PRO A 170 -23.57 -3.64 -4.36
N GLU A 171 -23.54 -4.29 -5.52
CA GLU A 171 -23.73 -5.73 -5.72
C GLU A 171 -22.67 -6.60 -5.05
N ASP A 172 -21.45 -6.10 -4.86
CA ASP A 172 -20.35 -6.87 -4.24
C ASP A 172 -20.65 -7.17 -2.77
N PHE A 173 -21.59 -6.43 -2.16
CA PHE A 173 -22.07 -6.65 -0.80
C PHE A 173 -23.27 -7.62 -0.72
N HIS A 174 -23.72 -8.18 -1.84
CA HIS A 174 -24.82 -9.15 -1.89
C HIS A 174 -24.29 -10.55 -2.24
N GLU A 175 -24.52 -11.52 -1.35
CA GLU A 175 -24.03 -12.91 -1.50
C GLU A 175 -24.52 -13.60 -2.79
N GLU A 176 -25.65 -13.17 -3.34
CA GLU A 176 -26.31 -13.78 -4.50
C GLU A 176 -25.87 -13.17 -5.85
N GLN A 177 -25.18 -12.03 -5.86
CA GLN A 177 -24.79 -11.34 -7.09
C GLN A 177 -23.30 -11.46 -7.34
N GLN A 178 -22.92 -11.97 -8.51
CA GLN A 178 -21.52 -12.05 -8.89
C GLN A 178 -21.01 -10.70 -9.38
N SER A 179 -19.88 -10.28 -8.84
CA SER A 179 -19.08 -9.16 -9.34
C SER A 179 -18.71 -9.38 -10.81
N ASP A 180 -19.11 -8.45 -11.67
CA ASP A 180 -18.90 -8.49 -13.11
C ASP A 180 -18.12 -7.24 -13.60
N HIS A 181 -17.99 -7.09 -14.91
CA HIS A 181 -17.27 -5.98 -15.53
C HIS A 181 -17.81 -4.59 -15.14
N GLN A 182 -19.09 -4.47 -14.76
CA GLN A 182 -19.67 -3.19 -14.34
C GLN A 182 -19.28 -2.80 -12.92
N ALA A 183 -18.78 -3.74 -12.11
CA ALA A 183 -18.18 -3.44 -10.82
C ALA A 183 -16.80 -2.76 -10.99
N ASP A 184 -16.01 -3.18 -12.00
CA ASP A 184 -14.76 -2.49 -12.34
C ASP A 184 -15.03 -1.03 -12.78
N ILE A 185 -16.07 -0.82 -13.59
CA ILE A 185 -16.50 0.52 -14.03
C ILE A 185 -16.90 1.41 -12.83
N TRP A 186 -17.67 0.86 -11.90
CA TRP A 186 -18.02 1.55 -10.65
C TRP A 186 -16.77 2.00 -9.90
N ALA A 187 -15.80 1.09 -9.72
CA ALA A 187 -14.55 1.39 -9.03
C ALA A 187 -13.75 2.50 -9.73
N VAL A 188 -13.72 2.53 -11.08
CA VAL A 188 -13.13 3.65 -11.82
C VAL A 188 -13.87 4.95 -11.54
N GLY A 189 -15.21 4.93 -11.48
CA GLY A 189 -16.01 6.09 -11.09
C GLY A 189 -15.65 6.63 -9.71
N VAL A 190 -15.46 5.75 -8.73
CA VAL A 190 -15.04 6.12 -7.37
C VAL A 190 -13.65 6.78 -7.39
N ILE A 191 -12.71 6.18 -8.12
CA ILE A 191 -11.33 6.69 -8.22
C ILE A 191 -11.28 8.03 -8.94
N LEU A 192 -12.01 8.20 -10.04
CA LEU A 192 -12.11 9.47 -10.75
C LEU A 192 -12.68 10.56 -9.84
N TYR A 193 -13.75 10.25 -9.10
CA TYR A 193 -14.31 11.17 -8.12
C TYR A 193 -13.27 11.56 -7.06
N GLU A 194 -12.54 10.59 -6.50
CA GLU A 194 -11.50 10.82 -5.49
C GLU A 194 -10.37 11.71 -6.03
N MET A 195 -9.89 11.45 -7.26
CA MET A 195 -8.87 12.28 -7.93
C MET A 195 -9.34 13.73 -8.13
N LEU A 196 -10.62 13.94 -8.47
CA LEU A 196 -11.15 15.27 -8.76
C LEU A 196 -11.54 16.05 -7.49
N ALA A 197 -12.12 15.38 -6.49
CA ALA A 197 -12.73 15.99 -5.32
C ALA A 197 -11.87 15.90 -4.04
N ALA A 198 -10.73 15.18 -4.08
CA ALA A 198 -9.87 14.88 -2.93
C ALA A 198 -10.56 14.13 -1.77
N ARG A 199 -11.72 13.53 -2.06
CA ARG A 199 -12.49 12.70 -1.13
C ARG A 199 -13.29 11.70 -1.95
N ARG A 200 -13.60 10.55 -1.37
CA ARG A 200 -14.47 9.55 -1.99
C ARG A 200 -15.93 10.00 -2.02
N PRO A 201 -16.74 9.50 -2.97
CA PRO A 201 -18.15 9.87 -3.10
C PRO A 201 -19.00 9.36 -1.91
N PHE A 202 -18.63 8.21 -1.35
CA PHE A 202 -19.33 7.58 -0.22
C PHE A 202 -18.35 7.38 0.94
N GLN A 203 -18.84 7.55 2.17
CA GLN A 203 -18.03 7.40 3.39
C GLN A 203 -18.81 6.60 4.44
N ALA A 204 -18.23 5.49 4.88
CA ALA A 204 -18.79 4.66 5.94
C ALA A 204 -18.40 5.20 7.33
N VAL A 205 -19.35 5.20 8.27
CA VAL A 205 -19.08 5.53 9.69
C VAL A 205 -18.10 4.53 10.30
N LYS A 206 -18.24 3.23 9.95
CA LYS A 206 -17.34 2.17 10.38
C LYS A 206 -16.58 1.61 9.17
N VAL A 207 -15.39 2.14 8.92
CA VAL A 207 -14.60 1.81 7.72
C VAL A 207 -14.22 0.32 7.60
N LYS A 208 -14.13 -0.41 8.71
CA LYS A 208 -13.84 -1.87 8.77
C LYS A 208 -15.09 -2.74 8.61
N ASP A 209 -16.29 -2.16 8.62
CA ASP A 209 -17.57 -2.88 8.61
C ASP A 209 -18.19 -2.82 7.20
N PRO A 210 -18.32 -3.96 6.49
CA PRO A 210 -18.92 -3.97 5.15
C PRO A 210 -20.38 -3.52 5.12
N PHE A 211 -21.15 -3.78 6.19
CA PHE A 211 -22.55 -3.32 6.25
C PHE A 211 -22.64 -1.80 6.37
N SER A 212 -21.64 -1.17 7.00
CA SER A 212 -21.55 0.29 7.05
C SER A 212 -21.24 0.89 5.68
N TRP A 213 -20.46 0.21 4.84
CA TRP A 213 -20.20 0.62 3.45
C TRP A 213 -21.42 0.45 2.57
N LYS A 214 -22.07 -0.72 2.62
CA LYS A 214 -23.34 -0.97 1.92
C LYS A 214 -24.35 0.13 2.22
N ARG A 215 -24.59 0.44 3.51
CA ARG A 215 -25.50 1.51 3.91
C ARG A 215 -25.08 2.87 3.37
N ALA A 216 -23.80 3.22 3.47
CA ALA A 216 -23.30 4.50 2.98
C ALA A 216 -23.54 4.65 1.47
N ILE A 217 -23.32 3.58 0.70
CA ILE A 217 -23.57 3.55 -0.74
C ILE A 217 -25.07 3.66 -1.04
N GLU A 218 -25.93 2.92 -0.34
CA GLU A 218 -27.37 2.90 -0.58
C GLU A 218 -28.06 4.22 -0.20
N GLU A 219 -27.69 4.83 0.93
CA GLU A 219 -28.43 5.95 1.53
C GLU A 219 -27.86 7.34 1.18
N SER A 220 -26.56 7.46 0.89
CA SER A 220 -25.92 8.78 0.73
C SER A 220 -26.10 9.32 -0.70
N PRO A 221 -26.59 10.56 -0.90
CA PRO A 221 -26.67 11.14 -2.23
C PRO A 221 -25.26 11.35 -2.81
N LEU A 222 -25.12 11.13 -4.12
CA LEU A 222 -23.89 11.49 -4.84
C LEU A 222 -23.86 13.02 -5.00
N VAL A 223 -22.85 13.66 -4.40
CA VAL A 223 -22.65 15.11 -4.53
C VAL A 223 -21.90 15.41 -5.83
N PRO A 224 -22.41 16.27 -6.74
CA PRO A 224 -21.69 16.63 -7.95
C PRO A 224 -20.32 17.25 -7.65
N VAL A 225 -19.30 16.90 -8.43
CA VAL A 225 -17.94 17.42 -8.23
C VAL A 225 -17.88 18.92 -8.53
N THR A 226 -18.71 19.42 -9.46
CA THR A 226 -18.81 20.87 -9.75
C THR A 226 -19.26 21.70 -8.54
N GLU A 227 -19.97 21.11 -7.57
CA GLU A 227 -20.31 21.78 -6.31
C GLU A 227 -19.11 21.86 -5.35
N LEU A 228 -18.14 20.96 -5.50
CA LEU A 228 -16.98 20.82 -4.61
C LEU A 228 -15.74 21.52 -5.15
N ARG A 229 -15.65 21.64 -6.48
CA ARG A 229 -14.47 22.16 -7.17
C ARG A 229 -14.87 22.95 -8.41
N ALA A 230 -14.54 24.23 -8.40
CA ALA A 230 -14.66 25.09 -9.57
C ALA A 230 -13.72 24.62 -10.70
N GLY A 231 -14.14 24.82 -11.95
CA GLY A 231 -13.34 24.50 -13.14
C GLY A 231 -13.42 23.03 -13.59
N VAL A 232 -14.19 22.18 -12.89
CA VAL A 232 -14.55 20.85 -13.38
C VAL A 232 -15.65 20.99 -14.45
N PRO A 233 -15.49 20.40 -15.65
CA PRO A 233 -16.54 20.40 -16.66
C PRO A 233 -17.81 19.69 -16.17
N PRO A 234 -19.02 20.27 -16.37
CA PRO A 234 -20.28 19.61 -16.00
C PRO A 234 -20.53 18.26 -16.70
N ALA A 235 -19.80 17.98 -17.78
CA ALA A 235 -19.80 16.67 -18.42
C ALA A 235 -19.27 15.56 -17.50
N LEU A 236 -18.28 15.85 -16.65
CA LEU A 236 -17.72 14.87 -15.72
C LEU A 236 -18.70 14.47 -14.63
N ASP A 237 -19.59 15.36 -14.20
CA ASP A 237 -20.66 14.98 -13.26
C ASP A 237 -21.64 13.98 -13.88
N ARG A 238 -21.95 14.11 -15.18
CA ARG A 238 -22.81 13.14 -15.89
C ARG A 238 -22.13 11.79 -16.02
N ILE A 239 -20.85 11.78 -16.36
CA ILE A 239 -20.04 10.55 -16.45
C ILE A 239 -19.97 9.86 -15.09
N LEU A 240 -19.68 10.61 -14.01
CA LEU A 240 -19.65 10.09 -12.65
C LEU A 240 -21.02 9.58 -12.19
N ALA A 241 -22.10 10.30 -12.49
CA ALA A 241 -23.46 9.86 -12.15
C ALA A 241 -23.84 8.54 -12.84
N ARG A 242 -23.41 8.34 -14.10
CA ARG A 242 -23.62 7.10 -14.83
C ARG A 242 -22.73 5.97 -14.30
N ALA A 243 -21.42 6.20 -14.14
CA ALA A 243 -20.51 5.18 -13.62
C ALA A 243 -20.85 4.73 -12.18
N LEU A 244 -21.36 5.65 -11.36
CA LEU A 244 -21.76 5.41 -9.96
C LEU A 244 -23.28 5.21 -9.79
N ALA A 245 -23.98 4.81 -10.86
CA ALA A 245 -25.39 4.43 -10.74
C ALA A 245 -25.51 3.13 -9.93
N ARG A 246 -26.35 3.13 -8.90
CA ARG A 246 -26.51 1.96 -8.00
C ARG A 246 -27.03 0.74 -8.76
N ASP A 247 -28.03 0.98 -9.60
CA ASP A 247 -28.55 -0.02 -10.52
C ASP A 247 -27.58 -0.20 -11.69
N LYS A 248 -27.15 -1.45 -11.93
CA LYS A 248 -26.27 -1.80 -13.07
C LYS A 248 -26.85 -1.35 -14.41
N ARG A 249 -28.17 -1.43 -14.58
CA ARG A 249 -28.85 -1.09 -15.84
C ARG A 249 -28.70 0.38 -16.23
N ASP A 250 -28.38 1.23 -15.25
CA ASP A 250 -28.17 2.65 -15.46
C ASP A 250 -26.67 3.02 -15.58
N ARG A 251 -25.75 2.04 -15.45
CA ARG A 251 -24.31 2.25 -15.61
C ARG A 251 -23.86 2.17 -17.07
N TYR A 252 -22.57 2.42 -17.28
CA TYR A 252 -21.93 2.03 -18.53
C TYR A 252 -21.91 0.50 -18.62
N ASP A 253 -22.34 -0.04 -19.76
CA ASP A 253 -22.21 -1.47 -20.05
C ASP A 253 -20.78 -1.82 -20.49
N ASP A 254 -20.03 -0.86 -21.05
CA ASP A 254 -18.68 -1.05 -21.58
C ASP A 254 -17.73 0.03 -21.06
N ALA A 255 -16.56 -0.39 -20.59
CA ALA A 255 -15.50 0.52 -20.17
C ALA A 255 -14.98 1.39 -21.34
N ALA A 256 -15.04 0.90 -22.58
CA ALA A 256 -14.67 1.68 -23.76
C ALA A 256 -15.58 2.90 -23.96
N GLU A 257 -16.87 2.76 -23.71
CA GLU A 257 -17.84 3.87 -23.79
C GLU A 257 -17.50 4.96 -22.76
N MET A 258 -17.17 4.54 -21.53
CA MET A 258 -16.72 5.48 -20.49
C MET A 258 -15.41 6.18 -20.88
N ALA A 259 -14.45 5.48 -21.50
CA ALA A 259 -13.20 6.09 -21.97
C ALA A 259 -13.45 7.17 -23.02
N ASP A 260 -14.35 6.93 -23.97
CA ASP A 260 -14.71 7.87 -25.02
C ASP A 260 -15.41 9.12 -24.47
N ASP A 261 -16.35 8.94 -23.54
CA ASP A 261 -17.00 10.04 -22.85
C ASP A 261 -15.99 10.89 -22.04
N LEU A 262 -15.04 10.24 -21.36
CA LEU A 262 -13.97 10.93 -20.62
C LEU A 262 -13.11 11.79 -21.55
N ARG A 263 -12.70 11.25 -22.70
CA ARG A 263 -11.92 12.00 -23.70
C ARG A 263 -12.72 13.14 -24.32
N ALA A 264 -14.02 12.96 -24.54
CA ALA A 264 -14.90 14.01 -25.05
C ALA A 264 -15.14 15.13 -24.01
N ALA A 265 -15.13 14.79 -22.72
CA ALA A 265 -15.24 15.75 -21.61
C ALA A 265 -13.91 16.47 -21.30
N ALA A 266 -12.79 15.98 -21.83
CA ALA A 266 -11.49 16.62 -21.64
C ALA A 266 -11.47 18.01 -22.29
N VAL A 267 -11.18 19.03 -21.48
CA VAL A 267 -10.83 20.35 -22.02
C VAL A 267 -9.44 20.22 -22.66
N PRO A 268 -9.20 20.79 -23.86
CA PRO A 268 -7.87 20.77 -24.46
C PRO A 268 -6.84 21.33 -23.47
N SER A 269 -5.98 20.45 -22.95
CA SER A 269 -4.87 20.86 -22.11
C SER A 269 -3.88 21.63 -22.99
N PRO A 270 -3.45 22.85 -22.62
CA PRO A 270 -2.44 23.56 -23.39
C PRO A 270 -1.11 22.81 -23.31
N ALA A 271 -0.84 22.00 -24.33
CA ALA A 271 0.40 21.28 -24.62
C ALA A 271 0.91 20.33 -23.52
N ARG A 272 1.40 19.16 -23.94
CA ARG A 272 2.31 18.34 -23.14
C ARG A 272 3.54 19.19 -22.81
N LEU A 273 3.55 19.83 -21.65
CA LEU A 273 4.75 20.42 -21.08
C LEU A 273 5.68 19.25 -20.78
N GLY A 274 6.74 19.14 -21.57
CA GLY A 274 7.80 18.18 -21.35
C GLY A 274 8.29 18.27 -19.90
N SER A 275 8.61 17.10 -19.34
CA SER A 275 9.51 16.90 -18.21
C SER A 275 9.58 18.09 -17.25
N HIS A 276 8.68 18.18 -16.27
CA HIS A 276 8.99 18.95 -15.08
C HIS A 276 10.16 18.26 -14.37
N PRO A 277 11.38 18.82 -14.36
CA PRO A 277 12.38 18.35 -13.42
C PRO A 277 11.90 18.84 -12.06
N LEU A 278 11.67 17.91 -11.13
CA LEU A 278 11.55 18.25 -9.72
C LEU A 278 12.76 19.13 -9.36
N PRO A 279 12.56 20.26 -8.64
CA PRO A 279 13.65 21.18 -8.38
C PRO A 279 14.71 20.51 -7.51
N HIS A 280 15.86 20.20 -8.12
CA HIS A 280 17.11 20.08 -7.40
C HIS A 280 17.52 21.47 -6.90
N ARG A 281 17.68 21.63 -5.59
CA ARG A 281 18.46 22.74 -5.03
C ARG A 281 19.57 22.18 -4.15
N GLY A 282 20.78 22.18 -4.72
CA GLY A 282 22.01 22.31 -3.95
C GLY A 282 22.20 23.77 -3.54
N GLU A 283 22.64 23.90 -2.27
CA GLU A 283 23.55 24.88 -1.68
C GLU A 283 23.46 26.39 -2.03
N GLY A 284 23.35 27.17 -0.94
CA GLY A 284 24.03 28.46 -0.80
C GLY A 284 23.15 29.70 -0.86
N ALA A 285 22.70 30.19 0.32
CA ALA A 285 22.92 31.58 0.78
C ALA A 285 21.99 31.92 1.96
N GLU A 286 22.56 32.69 2.88
CA GLU A 286 22.15 33.00 4.24
C GLU A 286 20.98 34.00 4.40
N ALA A 287 20.68 34.26 5.68
CA ALA A 287 19.85 35.31 6.29
C ALA A 287 18.34 35.02 6.30
N GLY A 288 17.61 35.11 7.40
CA GLY A 288 17.89 35.55 8.77
C GLY A 288 16.54 35.89 9.43
N ALA A 289 16.49 35.86 10.77
CA ALA A 289 15.41 36.33 11.65
C ALA A 289 14.13 35.47 11.67
N THR A 290 13.43 35.21 12.77
CA THR A 290 13.54 35.50 14.22
C THR A 290 12.44 34.66 14.89
N VAL A 291 12.71 34.12 16.09
CA VAL A 291 11.73 33.49 17.00
C VAL A 291 11.31 34.52 18.05
N PRO A 292 10.06 34.48 18.55
CA PRO A 292 9.84 34.18 19.98
C PRO A 292 8.65 33.19 20.14
N ALA A 293 8.70 32.09 20.90
CA ALA A 293 9.02 31.82 22.30
C ALA A 293 7.94 32.27 23.32
N SER A 294 7.67 31.36 24.28
CA SER A 294 6.77 31.41 25.45
C SER A 294 5.27 31.16 25.16
N LEU A 295 4.55 30.27 25.86
CA LEU A 295 4.50 30.01 27.31
C LEU A 295 4.26 28.51 27.65
N ARG A 296 4.81 28.06 28.78
CA ARG A 296 4.43 26.82 29.50
C ARG A 296 3.47 27.16 30.69
N PRO A 297 3.10 26.22 31.58
CA PRO A 297 1.77 25.61 31.66
C PRO A 297 1.03 26.00 32.96
N SER A 298 -0.26 25.68 33.05
CA SER A 298 -1.00 25.72 34.32
C SER A 298 -1.73 24.40 34.55
N GLU A 299 -1.34 23.72 35.63
CA GLU A 299 -1.97 22.56 36.24
C GLU A 299 -3.22 22.98 37.02
N GLY A 300 -4.20 22.07 37.19
CA GLY A 300 -5.19 22.16 38.26
C GLY A 300 -6.56 21.53 37.97
N GLU A 301 -6.69 20.21 38.22
CA GLU A 301 -7.83 19.52 38.86
C GLU A 301 -9.24 19.60 38.19
N GLY A 302 -10.00 18.53 37.91
CA GLY A 302 -10.03 17.15 38.37
C GLY A 302 -11.48 16.79 38.75
N LEU A 303 -12.12 15.83 38.05
CA LEU A 303 -13.09 14.83 38.56
C LEU A 303 -13.93 14.23 37.41
N GLY A 304 -13.80 12.91 37.21
CA GLY A 304 -14.67 12.15 36.30
C GLY A 304 -14.19 10.75 35.93
N MET A 305 -13.63 10.01 36.89
CA MET A 305 -13.26 8.60 36.73
C MET A 305 -14.49 7.72 36.42
N ARG A 306 -14.49 7.07 35.25
CA ARG A 306 -15.08 5.74 35.01
C ARG A 306 -14.03 4.90 34.25
N GLY A 307 -13.57 3.82 34.89
CA GLY A 307 -12.42 2.98 34.50
C GLY A 307 -12.51 2.33 33.11
N ALA A 308 -11.42 2.17 32.36
CA ALA A 308 -10.21 1.38 32.63
C ALA A 308 -10.41 -0.13 32.41
N ALA A 309 -10.30 -0.58 31.16
CA ALA A 309 -9.72 -1.87 30.81
C ALA A 309 -8.34 -1.55 30.21
N GLY A 310 -7.29 -1.71 31.03
CA GLY A 310 -5.93 -1.29 30.68
C GLY A 310 -5.28 -2.20 29.65
N THR A 311 -4.79 -1.61 28.56
CA THR A 311 -3.76 -2.21 27.71
C THR A 311 -2.42 -2.05 28.41
N TRP A 312 -2.15 -2.92 29.38
CA TRP A 312 -0.76 -3.15 29.79
C TRP A 312 -0.05 -3.80 28.60
N GLY A 313 1.05 -3.18 28.15
CA GLY A 313 1.90 -3.74 27.11
C GLY A 313 2.47 -5.11 27.50
N PRO A 314 3.20 -5.78 26.62
CA PRO A 314 3.86 -7.05 26.97
C PRO A 314 4.79 -6.87 28.18
N PRO A 315 4.97 -7.90 29.04
CA PRO A 315 5.76 -7.78 30.27
C PRO A 315 7.18 -7.26 30.01
N GLY A 316 7.63 -6.30 30.82
CA GLY A 316 8.97 -5.70 30.71
C GLY A 316 9.08 -4.53 29.73
N LEU A 317 8.02 -4.21 28.99
CA LEU A 317 7.91 -3.00 28.18
C LEU A 317 7.13 -1.91 28.94
N PRO A 318 7.39 -0.62 28.65
CA PRO A 318 6.59 0.48 29.19
C PRO A 318 5.12 0.36 28.71
N PRO A 319 4.17 1.11 29.26
CA PRO A 319 2.79 1.11 28.76
C PRO A 319 2.76 1.51 27.28
N LEU A 320 2.25 0.61 26.43
CA LEU A 320 2.19 0.80 24.97
C LEU A 320 0.72 0.99 24.55
N ALA A 321 0.43 2.10 23.89
CA ALA A 321 -0.92 2.42 23.41
C ALA A 321 -1.24 1.73 22.07
N ASP A 322 -0.23 1.53 21.23
CA ASP A 322 -0.34 1.00 19.86
C ASP A 322 0.99 0.43 19.37
N ILE A 323 0.99 -0.14 18.16
CA ILE A 323 2.18 -0.69 17.49
C ILE A 323 3.30 0.35 17.34
N ASP A 324 2.98 1.63 17.16
CA ASP A 324 4.01 2.65 16.96
C ASP A 324 4.80 2.89 18.25
N ALA A 325 4.11 2.91 19.40
CA ALA A 325 4.74 2.95 20.72
C ALA A 325 5.64 1.73 20.96
N PHE A 326 5.22 0.54 20.51
CA PHE A 326 6.05 -0.67 20.59
C PHE A 326 7.34 -0.53 19.78
N LEU A 327 7.22 -0.12 18.52
CA LEU A 327 8.35 0.01 17.60
C LEU A 327 9.33 1.11 18.05
N ALA A 328 8.85 2.15 18.72
CA ALA A 328 9.69 3.18 19.34
C ALA A 328 10.42 2.67 20.60
N ALA A 329 9.76 1.85 21.42
CA ALA A 329 10.32 1.33 22.67
C ALA A 329 11.23 0.09 22.48
N ALA A 330 10.98 -0.72 21.46
CA ALA A 330 11.65 -2.01 21.25
C ALA A 330 13.20 -1.92 21.16
N PRO A 331 13.81 -0.89 20.54
CA PRO A 331 15.27 -0.73 20.53
C PRO A 331 15.87 -0.49 21.92
N ASP A 332 15.19 0.30 22.75
CA ASP A 332 15.64 0.64 24.11
C ASP A 332 15.31 -0.45 25.13
N HIS A 333 14.35 -1.32 24.81
CA HIS A 333 13.88 -2.43 25.63
C HIS A 333 14.05 -3.79 24.92
N TRP A 334 15.21 -3.98 24.26
CA TRP A 334 15.47 -5.11 23.36
C TRP A 334 15.21 -6.49 23.98
N GLU A 335 15.74 -6.73 25.19
CA GLU A 335 15.58 -8.02 25.87
C GLU A 335 14.12 -8.30 26.21
N ALA A 336 13.35 -7.28 26.60
CA ALA A 336 11.93 -7.41 26.92
C ALA A 336 11.08 -7.63 25.66
N ALA A 337 11.38 -6.92 24.57
CA ALA A 337 10.71 -7.11 23.29
C ALA A 337 10.95 -8.52 22.72
N ARG A 338 12.18 -9.03 22.85
CA ARG A 338 12.57 -10.38 22.45
C ARG A 338 11.83 -11.44 23.26
N ALA A 339 11.84 -11.31 24.59
CA ALA A 339 11.10 -12.22 25.47
C ALA A 339 9.59 -12.19 25.22
N ALA A 340 9.03 -11.00 24.90
CA ALA A 340 7.63 -10.85 24.57
C ALA A 340 7.25 -11.55 23.25
N LEU A 341 8.12 -11.50 22.24
CA LEU A 341 7.94 -12.22 20.98
C LEU A 341 8.03 -13.73 21.20
N ALA A 342 9.13 -14.21 21.80
CA ALA A 342 9.35 -15.64 22.05
C ALA A 342 8.26 -16.27 22.93
N GLY A 343 7.78 -15.55 23.96
CA GLY A 343 6.70 -16.00 24.85
C GLY A 343 5.29 -15.80 24.31
N GLY A 344 5.15 -15.31 23.06
CA GLY A 344 3.86 -15.03 22.42
C GLY A 344 3.04 -13.92 23.09
N ALA A 345 3.62 -13.17 24.03
CA ALA A 345 2.95 -12.04 24.70
C ALA A 345 2.74 -10.87 23.73
N LEU A 346 3.67 -10.67 22.81
CA LEU A 346 3.57 -9.66 21.76
C LEU A 346 2.39 -9.95 20.83
N ALA A 347 2.23 -11.19 20.37
CA ALA A 347 1.08 -11.60 19.55
C ALA A 347 -0.26 -11.35 20.25
N ARG A 348 -0.38 -11.75 21.53
CA ARG A 348 -1.61 -11.53 22.31
C ARG A 348 -1.95 -10.06 22.48
N TRP A 349 -0.93 -9.22 22.74
CA TRP A 349 -1.13 -7.79 22.86
C TRP A 349 -1.53 -7.15 21.51
N LEU A 350 -0.95 -7.59 20.39
CA LEU A 350 -1.32 -7.15 19.04
C LEU A 350 -2.77 -7.51 18.69
N ASP A 351 -3.24 -8.72 19.06
CA ASP A 351 -4.64 -9.12 18.89
C ASP A 351 -5.59 -8.21 19.71
N ILE A 352 -5.19 -7.82 20.93
CA ILE A 352 -5.99 -6.92 21.81
C ILE A 352 -6.14 -5.52 21.19
N ILE A 353 -5.09 -4.97 20.56
CA ILE A 353 -5.13 -3.66 19.92
C ILE A 353 -5.67 -3.69 18.48
N GLY A 354 -6.04 -4.87 17.97
CA GLY A 354 -6.68 -5.04 16.67
C GLY A 354 -5.70 -5.10 15.48
N GLU A 355 -4.43 -5.43 15.73
CA GLU A 355 -3.36 -5.61 14.73
C GLU A 355 -3.23 -7.09 14.30
N THR A 356 -4.34 -7.68 13.85
CA THR A 356 -4.45 -9.12 13.54
C THR A 356 -3.40 -9.65 12.55
N PRO A 357 -3.00 -8.91 11.48
CA PRO A 357 -1.94 -9.37 10.58
C PRO A 357 -0.57 -9.47 11.27
N LEU A 358 -0.21 -8.48 12.08
CA LEU A 358 1.05 -8.48 12.83
C LEU A 358 1.03 -9.51 13.96
N ALA A 359 -0.13 -9.72 14.59
CA ALA A 359 -0.30 -10.79 15.57
C ALA A 359 -0.06 -12.17 14.94
N ALA A 360 -0.47 -12.39 13.69
CA ALA A 360 -0.20 -13.63 12.97
C ALA A 360 1.30 -13.84 12.71
N VAL A 361 2.01 -12.79 12.30
CA VAL A 361 3.48 -12.83 12.12
C VAL A 361 4.19 -13.09 13.45
N ALA A 362 3.77 -12.44 14.54
CA ALA A 362 4.33 -12.68 15.87
C ALA A 362 4.09 -14.13 16.34
N ARG A 363 2.94 -14.74 16.02
CA ARG A 363 2.65 -16.15 16.33
C ARG A 363 3.50 -17.11 15.51
N GLU A 364 3.68 -16.83 14.23
CA GLU A 364 4.54 -17.60 13.32
C GLU A 364 5.97 -17.68 13.87
N LEU A 365 6.57 -16.53 14.17
CA LEU A 365 7.94 -16.43 14.66
C LEU A 365 8.13 -17.00 16.08
N ALA A 366 7.07 -16.95 16.91
CA ALA A 366 7.07 -17.58 18.22
C ALA A 366 6.96 -19.10 18.16
N ALA A 367 6.35 -19.66 17.10
CA ALA A 367 6.08 -21.09 16.96
C ALA A 367 7.23 -21.88 16.30
N GLU A 368 8.27 -21.22 15.80
CA GLU A 368 9.45 -21.87 15.24
C GLU A 368 10.26 -22.60 16.34
N ASP A 369 9.91 -23.84 16.65
CA ASP A 369 10.71 -24.73 17.51
C ASP A 369 11.52 -25.72 16.65
N SER A 370 12.84 -25.54 16.57
CA SER A 370 13.76 -26.68 16.41
C SER A 370 15.20 -26.39 16.84
N PRO A 371 15.78 -27.23 17.71
CA PRO A 371 17.20 -27.17 18.08
C PRO A 371 18.05 -27.96 17.07
N ARG A 372 19.23 -27.45 16.65
CA ARG A 372 20.33 -28.28 16.11
C ARG A 372 21.71 -27.64 16.15
N ILE A 373 22.54 -28.22 17.02
CA ILE A 373 23.98 -28.53 16.94
C ILE A 373 24.89 -27.46 16.31
N GLY A 374 25.40 -26.58 17.17
CA GLY A 374 26.55 -25.72 16.89
C GLY A 374 26.62 -24.62 17.94
N GLY A 375 27.61 -24.71 18.85
CA GLY A 375 27.73 -23.82 20.01
C GLY A 375 27.77 -22.34 19.61
N GLY A 376 26.68 -21.62 19.93
CA GLY A 376 26.52 -20.18 19.70
C GLY A 376 25.10 -19.69 19.33
N GLY A 377 24.08 -20.55 19.31
CA GLY A 377 22.90 -20.38 18.46
C GLY A 377 21.49 -20.32 19.09
N ALA A 378 21.31 -19.95 20.36
CA ALA A 378 19.95 -19.68 20.91
C ALA A 378 19.65 -18.17 20.93
N ASP A 379 20.56 -17.38 21.51
CA ASP A 379 20.41 -15.93 21.68
C ASP A 379 20.47 -15.16 20.33
N ARG A 380 21.22 -15.68 19.35
CA ARG A 380 21.23 -15.15 17.97
C ARG A 380 19.93 -15.43 17.22
N ASP A 381 19.30 -16.57 17.49
CA ASP A 381 18.09 -17.01 16.78
C ASP A 381 16.88 -16.18 17.24
N GLU A 382 16.76 -15.93 18.54
CA GLU A 382 15.72 -15.04 19.09
C GLU A 382 15.91 -13.58 18.66
N ASP A 383 17.16 -13.11 18.61
CA ASP A 383 17.51 -11.79 18.08
C ASP A 383 17.16 -11.64 16.60
N ASP A 384 17.37 -12.68 15.80
CA ASP A 384 17.06 -12.69 14.37
C ASP A 384 15.55 -12.75 14.14
N ARG A 385 14.80 -13.47 14.97
CA ARG A 385 13.32 -13.45 14.98
C ARG A 385 12.74 -12.08 15.34
N LEU A 386 13.30 -11.40 16.35
CA LEU A 386 12.84 -10.04 16.67
C LEU A 386 13.16 -9.07 15.53
N ARG A 387 14.34 -9.19 14.92
CA ARG A 387 14.69 -8.39 13.73
C ARG A 387 13.78 -8.67 12.54
N ASP A 388 13.39 -9.92 12.32
CA ASP A 388 12.45 -10.33 11.27
C ASP A 388 11.02 -9.84 11.58
N PHE A 389 10.59 -9.89 12.83
CA PHE A 389 9.31 -9.29 13.25
C PHE A 389 9.30 -7.78 12.97
N LEU A 390 10.32 -7.06 13.43
CA LEU A 390 10.47 -5.61 13.20
C LEU A 390 10.52 -5.30 11.70
N TYR A 391 11.16 -6.17 10.92
CA TYR A 391 11.21 -6.07 9.46
C TYR A 391 9.81 -6.14 8.82
N ARG A 392 9.11 -7.23 9.13
CA ARG A 392 7.76 -7.52 8.62
C ARG A 392 6.72 -6.51 9.14
N ALA A 393 7.00 -5.84 10.25
CA ALA A 393 6.18 -4.76 10.81
C ALA A 393 6.42 -3.38 10.14
N GLY A 394 7.34 -3.29 9.16
CA GLY A 394 7.57 -2.08 8.38
C GLY A 394 8.83 -1.28 8.72
N LEU A 395 9.74 -1.82 9.55
CA LEU A 395 11.11 -1.29 9.66
C LEU A 395 12.00 -1.96 8.59
N ASP A 396 12.88 -1.23 7.91
CA ASP A 396 13.87 -1.87 7.04
C ASP A 396 15.07 -2.34 7.90
N THR A 397 15.26 -3.65 8.02
CA THR A 397 16.34 -4.28 8.81
C THR A 397 17.34 -5.02 7.93
N GLY A 398 17.33 -4.75 6.62
CA GLY A 398 18.31 -5.31 5.69
C GLY A 398 19.75 -4.96 6.12
N PRO A 399 20.76 -5.81 5.82
CA PRO A 399 22.16 -5.53 6.19
C PRO A 399 22.70 -4.19 5.66
N GLU A 400 22.08 -3.66 4.60
CA GLU A 400 22.41 -2.38 4.00
C GLU A 400 21.75 -1.21 4.74
N ALA A 401 20.51 -1.36 5.20
CA ALA A 401 19.82 -0.42 6.09
C ALA A 401 20.51 -0.37 7.46
N ARG A 402 20.92 -1.52 8.01
CA ARG A 402 21.69 -1.59 9.26
C ARG A 402 23.06 -0.92 9.14
N ARG A 403 23.78 -1.15 8.04
CA ARG A 403 25.05 -0.45 7.76
C ARG A 403 24.85 1.05 7.56
N ALA A 404 23.77 1.48 6.90
CA ALA A 404 23.43 2.89 6.75
C ALA A 404 23.04 3.52 8.10
N TYR A 405 22.36 2.78 8.96
CA TYR A 405 22.00 3.23 10.31
C TYR A 405 23.25 3.41 11.18
N ASP A 406 24.09 2.38 11.26
CA ASP A 406 25.31 2.36 12.08
C ASP A 406 26.29 3.45 11.62
N GLU A 407 26.47 3.60 10.30
CA GLU A 407 27.33 4.64 9.73
C GLU A 407 26.72 6.04 9.90
N GLY A 408 25.39 6.17 9.74
CA GLY A 408 24.67 7.41 10.00
C GLY A 408 24.81 7.87 11.45
N LEU A 409 24.64 6.98 12.42
CA LEU A 409 24.84 7.24 13.85
C LEU A 409 26.30 7.60 14.18
N ARG A 410 27.27 6.90 13.58
CA ARG A 410 28.70 7.20 13.74
C ARG A 410 29.02 8.62 13.25
N LEU A 411 28.48 9.01 12.10
CA LEU A 411 28.66 10.34 11.52
C LEU A 411 27.94 11.42 12.32
N ALA A 412 26.74 11.16 12.82
CA ALA A 412 26.01 12.08 13.70
C ALA A 412 26.76 12.33 15.01
N ARG A 413 27.28 11.27 15.65
CA ARG A 413 28.10 11.38 16.88
C ARG A 413 29.42 12.12 16.65
N ALA A 414 29.94 12.12 15.42
CA ALA A 414 31.12 12.87 15.01
C ALA A 414 30.82 14.31 14.56
N GLY A 415 29.57 14.78 14.68
CA GLY A 415 29.14 16.13 14.29
C GLY A 415 28.96 16.34 12.78
N ARG A 416 28.99 15.27 11.97
CA ARG A 416 28.90 15.32 10.50
C ARG A 416 27.47 15.07 10.02
N PHE A 417 26.54 15.92 10.48
CA PHE A 417 25.10 15.73 10.31
C PHE A 417 24.63 15.71 8.85
N HIS A 418 25.22 16.54 7.98
CA HIS A 418 24.89 16.57 6.55
C HIS A 418 25.10 15.22 5.85
N GLU A 419 26.05 14.42 6.34
CA GLU A 419 26.38 13.10 5.80
C GLU A 419 25.61 11.97 6.52
N ALA A 420 25.24 12.19 7.78
CA ALA A 420 24.45 11.25 8.57
C ALA A 420 22.98 11.18 8.12
N VAL A 421 22.37 12.34 7.80
CA VAL A 421 20.93 12.45 7.51
C VAL A 421 20.46 11.56 6.35
N PRO A 422 21.15 11.49 5.18
CA PRO A 422 20.73 10.63 4.07
C PRO A 422 20.83 9.15 4.41
N LEU A 423 21.79 8.76 5.24
CA LEU A 423 22.03 7.37 5.65
C LEU A 423 20.97 6.92 6.67
N LEU A 424 20.64 7.76 7.64
CA LEU A 424 19.58 7.50 8.61
C LEU A 424 18.19 7.46 7.96
N ARG A 425 17.91 8.35 6.99
CA ARG A 425 16.69 8.31 6.17
C ARG A 425 16.58 7.10 5.24
N ARG A 426 17.71 6.50 4.87
CA ARG A 426 17.76 5.29 4.05
C ARG A 426 17.61 4.03 4.89
N ALA A 427 18.08 4.07 6.13
CA ALA A 427 17.96 2.98 7.10
C ALA A 427 16.54 2.80 7.64
N VAL A 428 15.78 3.89 7.75
CA VAL A 428 14.36 3.87 8.10
C VAL A 428 13.60 4.18 6.82
N ARG A 429 12.93 3.23 6.17
CA ARG A 429 11.92 3.59 5.16
C ARG A 429 10.81 4.35 5.90
N LEU A 430 10.95 5.67 5.95
CA LEU A 430 9.99 6.57 6.57
C LEU A 430 8.66 6.45 5.80
N ASP A 431 7.67 5.81 6.41
CA ASP A 431 6.28 5.93 5.97
C ASP A 431 5.80 7.36 6.29
N PRO A 432 5.48 8.20 5.29
CA PRO A 432 5.02 9.57 5.52
C PRO A 432 3.72 9.64 6.32
N ALA A 433 2.99 8.53 6.47
CA ALA A 433 1.75 8.45 7.22
C ALA A 433 1.94 8.30 8.75
N ARG A 434 3.17 8.16 9.25
CA ARG A 434 3.46 7.93 10.68
C ARG A 434 4.33 9.05 11.28
N PRO A 435 3.71 10.13 11.79
CA PRO A 435 4.42 11.35 12.21
C PRO A 435 5.38 11.17 13.40
N ALA A 436 5.17 10.16 14.25
CA ALA A 436 5.99 9.95 15.45
C ALA A 436 7.45 9.63 15.12
N TYR A 437 7.69 8.75 14.13
CA TYR A 437 9.06 8.41 13.69
C TYR A 437 9.83 9.58 13.10
N HIS A 438 9.12 10.51 12.47
CA HIS A 438 9.71 11.75 11.99
C HIS A 438 10.13 12.68 13.15
N GLN A 439 9.40 12.68 14.27
CA GLN A 439 9.72 13.49 15.44
C GLN A 439 10.91 12.93 16.23
N ASP A 440 11.01 11.62 16.39
CA ASP A 440 12.14 10.98 17.07
C ASP A 440 13.42 11.05 16.25
N LEU A 441 13.35 10.84 14.93
CA LEU A 441 14.47 11.08 14.03
C LEU A 441 14.88 12.57 14.03
N ALA A 442 13.91 13.49 14.04
CA ALA A 442 14.18 14.92 14.17
C ALA A 442 14.66 15.33 15.58
N GLY A 443 14.45 14.50 16.59
CA GLY A 443 14.99 14.64 17.94
C GLY A 443 16.43 14.16 18.02
N ALA A 444 16.75 13.01 17.41
CA ALA A 444 18.12 12.49 17.32
C ALA A 444 19.05 13.33 16.40
N LEU A 445 18.46 14.10 15.47
CA LEU A 445 19.18 15.02 14.58
C LEU A 445 19.34 16.44 15.15
N ARG A 446 18.64 16.78 16.23
CA ARG A 446 18.78 18.05 16.97
C ARG A 446 19.73 17.85 18.14
#